data_AF-A0A434TFV1-F1
#
_entry.id   AF-A0A434TFV1-F1
#
_cell.length_a   1.000
_cell.length_b   1.000
_cell.length_c   1.000
_cell.angle_alpha   90.00
_cell.angle_beta   90.00
_cell.angle_gamma   90.00
#
_symmetry.space_group_name_H-M   'P 1'
#
loop_
_entity.id
_entity.type
_entity.pdbx_description
1 polymer ?
#
loop_
_entity_poly.entity_id
_entity_poly.type
_entity_poly.pdbx_seq_one_letter_code
_entity_poly.pdbx_strand_id
1 'polypeptide(L)' 'MSMFDNLGRFGVTIRQAHARSKAIRALNDLPVHVQKDIGWPASPPSDPQAALHALLLGTAR' A
#
# COMPACT_ATOMS: atom_id res chain seq x y z
N MET A 1 30.56 -0.84 9.92
CA MET A 1 29.21 -0.80 9.31
C MET A 1 29.37 -0.47 7.84
N SER A 2 29.00 -1.39 6.95
CA SER A 2 29.12 -1.20 5.49
C SER A 2 27.85 -0.58 4.93
N MET A 3 27.97 0.45 4.08
CA MET A 3 26.84 1.12 3.43
C MET A 3 25.95 0.14 2.63
N PHE A 4 26.52 -0.97 2.15
CA PHE A 4 25.81 -2.00 1.38
C PHE A 4 24.86 -2.86 2.21
N ASP A 5 25.15 -3.04 3.50
CA ASP A 5 24.28 -3.82 4.40
C ASP A 5 22.96 -3.08 4.67
N ASN A 6 23.02 -1.75 4.73
CA ASN A 6 21.83 -0.90 4.80
C ASN A 6 21.01 -0.96 3.50
N LEU A 7 21.65 -0.97 2.32
CA LEU A 7 20.97 -1.04 1.03
C LEU A 7 20.17 -2.33 0.86
N GLY A 8 20.74 -3.48 1.28
CA GLY A 8 20.02 -4.75 1.31
C GLY A 8 18.74 -4.70 2.17
N ARG A 9 18.81 -4.04 3.33
CA ARG A 9 17.65 -3.84 4.22
C ARG A 9 16.57 -2.95 3.58
N PHE A 10 16.96 -1.88 2.90
CA PHE A 10 16.01 -1.03 2.15
C PHE A 10 15.31 -1.80 1.02
N GLY A 11 16.02 -2.69 0.31
CA GLY A 11 15.39 -3.56 -0.69
C GLY A 11 14.33 -4.49 -0.11
N VAL A 12 14.59 -5.05 1.08
CA VAL A 12 13.63 -5.90 1.80
C VAL A 12 12.39 -5.12 2.23
N THR A 13 12.55 -3.91 2.78
CA THR A 13 11.40 -3.08 3.21
C THR A 13 10.56 -2.62 2.02
N ILE A 14 11.18 -2.26 0.89
CA ILE A 14 10.47 -1.92 -0.35
C ILE A 14 9.65 -3.12 -0.85
N ARG A 15 10.24 -4.33 -0.84
CA ARG A 15 9.54 -5.55 -1.27
C ARG A 15 8.36 -5.89 -0.36
N GLN A 16 8.53 -5.72 0.95
CA GLN A 16 7.47 -5.94 1.93
C GLN A 16 6.33 -4.93 1.77
N ALA A 17 6.67 -3.66 1.55
CA ALA A 17 5.68 -2.61 1.25
C ALA A 17 4.91 -2.94 -0.03
N HIS A 18 5.61 -3.36 -1.10
CA HIS A 18 4.97 -3.75 -2.35
C HIS A 18 4.04 -4.95 -2.19
N ALA A 19 4.47 -5.99 -1.47
CA ALA A 19 3.65 -7.16 -1.16
C ALA A 19 2.40 -6.78 -0.36
N ARG A 20 2.53 -5.90 0.63
CA ARG A 20 1.41 -5.34 1.40
C ARG A 20 0.43 -4.58 0.50
N SER A 21 0.91 -3.70 -0.38
CA SER A 21 0.04 -2.97 -1.32
C SER A 21 -0.68 -3.90 -2.30
N LYS A 22 -0.06 -5.03 -2.69
CA LYS A 22 -0.72 -6.05 -3.51
C LYS A 22 -1.80 -6.79 -2.73
N ALA A 23 -1.53 -7.17 -1.48
CA ALA A 23 -2.50 -7.82 -0.62
C ALA A 23 -3.71 -6.91 -0.33
N ILE A 24 -3.48 -5.63 -0.02
CA ILE A 24 -4.55 -4.64 0.17
C ILE A 24 -5.42 -4.51 -1.08
N ARG A 25 -4.82 -4.45 -2.28
CA ARG A 25 -5.58 -4.42 -3.55
C ARG A 25 -6.45 -5.65 -3.72
N ALA A 26 -5.88 -6.84 -3.52
CA ALA A 26 -6.65 -8.09 -3.62
C ALA A 26 -7.80 -8.16 -2.61
N LEU A 27 -7.62 -7.63 -1.40
CA LEU A 27 -8.67 -7.56 -0.38
C LEU A 27 -9.75 -6.53 -0.74
N ASN A 28 -9.37 -5.41 -1.37
CA ASN A 28 -10.31 -4.41 -1.88
C ASN A 28 -11.11 -4.91 -3.10
N ASP A 29 -10.56 -5.86 -3.87
CA ASP A 29 -11.26 -6.51 -5.00
C ASP A 29 -12.29 -7.56 -4.53
N LEU A 30 -12.27 -7.95 -3.25
CA LEU A 30 -13.25 -8.88 -2.70
C LEU A 30 -14.67 -8.28 -2.72
N PRO A 31 -15.73 -9.10 -2.84
CA PRO A 31 -17.10 -8.64 -2.68
C PRO A 31 -17.33 -7.99 -1.30
N VAL A 32 -18.18 -6.95 -1.27
CA VAL A 32 -18.50 -6.18 -0.06
C VAL A 32 -19.00 -7.05 1.11
N HIS A 33 -19.70 -8.15 0.84
CA HIS A 33 -20.12 -9.07 1.89
C HIS A 33 -18.91 -9.76 2.55
N VAL A 34 -17.91 -10.21 1.77
CA VAL A 34 -16.72 -10.91 2.29
C VAL A 34 -15.88 -9.93 3.10
N GLN A 35 -15.75 -8.70 2.62
CA GLN A 35 -15.02 -7.65 3.32
C GLN A 35 -15.65 -7.37 4.69
N LYS A 36 -16.98 -7.29 4.79
CA LYS A 36 -17.68 -7.14 6.08
C LYS A 36 -17.49 -8.35 6.99
N ASP A 37 -17.59 -9.56 6.45
CA ASP A 37 -17.49 -10.80 7.23
C ASP A 37 -16.11 -10.96 7.88
N ILE A 38 -15.05 -10.52 7.22
CA ILE A 38 -13.66 -10.58 7.74
C ILE A 38 -13.25 -9.29 8.47
N GLY A 39 -14.14 -8.30 8.58
CA GLY A 39 -13.84 -6.98 9.16
C GLY A 39 -12.85 -6.13 8.34
N TRP A 40 -12.69 -6.40 7.04
CA TRP A 40 -11.88 -5.61 6.13
C TRP A 40 -12.62 -4.33 5.72
N PRO A 41 -12.01 -3.14 5.85
CA PRO A 41 -12.65 -1.90 5.43
C PRO A 41 -12.81 -1.91 3.89
N ALA A 42 -14.04 -1.66 3.41
CA ALA A 42 -14.38 -1.76 1.97
C ALA A 42 -13.65 -0.77 1.04
N SER A 43 -12.91 0.16 1.61
CA SER A 43 -11.77 0.86 1.04
C SER A 43 -11.24 1.76 2.15
N PRO A 44 -9.92 1.97 2.27
CA PRO A 44 -9.43 3.05 3.10
C PRO A 44 -9.98 4.37 2.56
N PRO A 45 -10.37 5.34 3.41
CA PRO A 45 -10.51 6.72 2.95
C PRO A 45 -9.19 7.08 2.26
N SER A 46 -9.28 7.67 1.06
CA SER A 46 -8.14 8.14 0.27
C SER A 46 -7.01 8.59 1.20
N ASP A 47 -5.93 7.80 1.26
CA ASP A 47 -4.81 8.09 2.14
C ASP A 47 -4.38 9.53 1.85
N PRO A 48 -4.53 10.47 2.81
CA PRO A 48 -4.34 11.89 2.52
C PRO A 48 -2.89 12.17 2.07
N GLN A 49 -1.93 11.36 2.52
CA GLN A 49 -0.55 11.39 2.02
C GLN A 49 -0.47 10.91 0.56
N ALA A 50 -1.14 9.82 0.19
CA ALA A 50 -1.16 9.33 -1.19
C ALA A 50 -1.89 10.30 -2.14
N ALA A 51 -2.99 10.91 -1.69
CA ALA A 51 -3.72 11.93 -2.41
C ALA A 51 -2.86 13.20 -2.60
N LEU A 52 -2.18 13.64 -1.55
CA LEU A 52 -1.22 14.75 -1.62
C LEU A 52 -0.06 14.44 -2.57
N HIS A 53 0.50 13.22 -2.50
CA HIS A 53 1.56 12.80 -3.42
C HIS A 53 1.08 12.78 -4.87
N ALA A 54 -0.14 12.30 -5.12
CA ALA A 54 -0.72 12.29 -6.46
C ALA A 54 -1.00 13.71 -6.98
N LEU A 55 -1.45 14.62 -6.11
CA LEU A 55 -1.63 16.03 -6.43
C LEU A 55 -0.29 16.73 -6.74
N LEU A 56 0.73 16.51 -5.90
CA LEU A 56 2.08 17.09 -6.08
C LEU A 56 2.78 16.56 -7.33
N LEU A 57 2.61 15.27 -7.63
CA LEU A 57 3.20 14.62 -8.81
C LEU A 57 2.36 14.82 -10.09
N GLY A 58 1.22 15.51 -10.00
CA GLY A 58 0.31 15.74 -11.13
C GLY A 58 -0.32 14.46 -11.70
N THR A 59 -0.34 13.38 -10.91
CA THR A 59 -0.89 12.08 -11.32
C THR A 59 -2.34 11.87 -10.86
N ALA A 60 -2.92 12.83 -10.15
CA ALA A 60 -4.35 12.86 -9.85
C ALA A 60 -5.13 13.02 -11.16
N ARG A 61 -5.75 11.94 -11.64
CA ARG A 61 -6.78 11.99 -12.70
C ARG A 61 -8.14 11.80 -12.05
#